data_AF-A0AAV0YPE1-F1
#
_entry.id   AF-A0AAV0YPE1-F1
#
_cell.length_a   1.000
_cell.length_b   1.000
_cell.length_c   1.000
_cell.angle_alpha   90.00
_cell.angle_beta   90.00
_cell.angle_gamma   90.00
#
_symmetry.space_group_name_H-M   'P 1'
#
loop_
_entity.id
_entity.type
_entity.pdbx_description
1 polymer ?
#
loop_
_entity_poly.entity_id
_entity_poly.type
_entity_poly.pdbx_seq_one_letter_code
_entity_poly.pdbx_strand_id
1 'polypeptide(L)'
;MIIDPILLFNGFGSAFYFDTQTLLATVSVLAAIALSLFLGLKGDPVSCERCGGNGGTKCVFCNDGKMKQEMGLVDCKVCKGSGLILCKKCAGSGYSRRL
;
A
#
# COMPACT_ATOMS: atom_id res chain seq x y z
N MET A 1 38.36 -17.56 16.77
CA MET A 1 37.49 -18.74 16.96
C MET A 1 36.19 -18.42 16.25
N ILE A 2 36.03 -18.96 15.04
CA ILE A 2 34.85 -18.76 14.19
C ILE A 2 33.80 -19.74 14.68
N ILE A 3 32.59 -19.26 14.95
CA ILE A 3 31.50 -20.10 15.43
C ILE A 3 30.91 -20.79 14.20
N ASP A 4 31.10 -22.11 14.07
CA ASP A 4 30.64 -22.87 12.92
C ASP A 4 29.09 -22.95 12.90
N PRO A 5 28.44 -22.62 11.77
CA PRO A 5 26.98 -22.57 11.65
C PRO A 5 26.30 -23.95 11.76
N ILE A 6 27.08 -25.03 11.77
CA ILE A 6 26.61 -26.41 11.89
C ILE A 6 26.27 -26.76 13.35
N LEU A 7 26.87 -26.08 14.34
CA LEU A 7 26.52 -26.26 15.76
C LEU A 7 25.18 -25.63 16.15
N LEU A 8 24.61 -24.76 15.31
CA LEU A 8 23.24 -24.24 15.47
C LEU A 8 22.17 -25.26 15.02
N PHE A 9 22.51 -26.23 14.18
CA PHE A 9 21.56 -27.21 13.64
C PHE A 9 21.60 -28.58 14.34
N ASN A 10 22.69 -28.95 15.00
CA ASN A 10 22.82 -30.26 15.68
C ASN A 10 22.18 -30.32 17.10
N GLY A 11 21.52 -29.26 17.56
CA GLY A 11 20.72 -29.27 18.80
C GLY A 11 19.38 -30.02 18.69
N PHE A 12 19.05 -30.58 17.53
CA PHE A 12 17.77 -31.24 17.25
C PHE A 12 17.48 -32.50 18.12
N GLY A 13 18.48 -33.06 18.81
CA GLY A 13 18.32 -34.28 19.63
C GLY A 13 17.87 -34.06 21.08
N SER A 14 18.07 -32.86 21.63
CA SER A 14 17.73 -32.52 23.03
C SER A 14 16.88 -31.26 23.19
N ALA A 15 16.58 -30.55 22.09
CA ALA A 15 15.88 -29.26 22.03
C ALA A 15 14.36 -29.34 21.75
N PHE A 16 13.68 -30.35 22.29
CA PHE A 16 12.21 -30.46 22.21
C PHE A 16 11.47 -29.85 23.42
N TYR A 17 12.15 -29.01 24.22
CA TYR A 17 11.44 -28.10 25.13
C TYR A 17 11.19 -26.78 24.39
N PHE A 18 10.11 -26.76 23.61
CA PHE A 18 9.63 -25.56 22.95
C PHE A 18 8.96 -24.65 23.99
N ASP A 19 9.70 -23.69 24.53
CA ASP A 19 9.09 -22.59 25.26
C ASP A 19 8.07 -21.90 24.34
N THR A 20 6.86 -21.70 24.85
CA THR A 20 5.75 -21.07 24.12
C THR A 20 6.15 -19.74 23.51
N GLN A 21 7.05 -19.00 24.18
CA GLN A 21 7.59 -17.74 23.72
C GLN A 21 8.44 -17.89 22.44
N THR A 22 9.30 -18.89 22.37
CA THR A 22 10.13 -19.16 21.19
C THR A 22 9.27 -19.61 20.01
N LEU A 23 8.23 -20.40 20.27
CA LEU A 23 7.26 -20.82 19.25
C LEU A 23 6.49 -19.62 18.69
N LEU A 24 5.95 -18.76 19.56
CA LEU A 24 5.20 -17.56 19.14
C LEU A 24 6.06 -16.59 18.33
N ALA A 25 7.29 -16.34 18.77
CA ALA A 25 8.24 -15.52 18.02
C ALA A 25 8.55 -16.13 16.64
N THR A 26 8.81 -17.43 16.58
CA THR A 26 9.17 -18.10 15.31
C THR A 26 8.00 -18.08 14.32
N VAL A 27 6.78 -18.40 14.77
CA VAL A 27 5.59 -18.41 13.89
C VAL A 27 5.25 -17.00 13.40
N SER A 28 5.31 -15.99 14.27
CA SER A 28 5.00 -14.61 13.87
C SER A 28 5.99 -14.05 12.85
N VAL A 29 7.29 -14.28 13.05
CA VAL A 29 8.34 -13.87 12.10
C VAL A 29 8.17 -14.60 10.77
N LEU A 30 7.94 -15.91 10.80
CA LEU A 30 7.77 -16.71 9.57
C LEU A 30 6.52 -16.26 8.78
N ALA A 31 5.41 -15.99 9.48
CA ALA A 31 4.19 -15.47 8.87
C ALA A 31 4.40 -14.09 8.24
N ALA A 32 5.09 -13.18 8.94
CA ALA A 32 5.39 -11.84 8.42
C ALA A 32 6.24 -11.91 7.15
N ILE A 33 7.30 -12.72 7.14
CA ILE A 33 8.16 -12.91 5.96
C ILE A 33 7.35 -13.47 4.79
N ALA A 34 6.52 -14.49 5.04
CA ALA A 34 5.68 -15.10 4.02
C ALA A 34 4.69 -14.08 3.41
N LEU A 35 4.03 -13.27 4.24
CA LEU A 35 3.11 -12.22 3.81
C LEU A 35 3.82 -11.13 2.99
N SER A 36 4.98 -10.64 3.46
CA SER A 36 5.76 -9.65 2.73
C SER A 36 6.19 -10.14 1.35
N LEU A 37 6.66 -11.38 1.25
CA LEU A 37 7.03 -11.99 -0.03
C LEU A 37 5.82 -12.23 -0.93
N PHE A 38 4.71 -12.72 -0.36
CA PHE A 38 3.49 -12.99 -1.13
C PHE A 38 2.91 -11.71 -1.74
N LEU A 39 2.84 -10.64 -0.95
CA LEU A 39 2.36 -9.34 -1.44
C LEU A 39 3.35 -8.72 -2.44
N GLY A 40 4.66 -8.82 -2.18
CA GLY A 40 5.69 -8.32 -3.11
C GLY A 40 5.70 -9.04 -4.46
N LEU A 41 5.46 -10.36 -4.48
CA LEU A 41 5.41 -11.15 -5.72
C LEU A 41 4.23 -10.76 -6.62
N LYS A 42 3.14 -10.24 -6.04
CA LYS A 42 1.93 -9.86 -6.78
C LYS A 42 2.13 -8.60 -7.64
N GLY A 43 3.26 -7.91 -7.48
CA GLY A 43 3.72 -6.80 -8.31
C GLY A 43 3.14 -5.45 -7.91
N ASP A 44 3.55 -4.39 -8.57
CA ASP A 44 3.02 -3.05 -8.31
C ASP A 44 1.67 -2.83 -8.99
N PRO A 45 0.75 -2.03 -8.40
CA PRO A 45 -0.54 -1.75 -9.01
C PRO A 45 -0.40 -1.03 -10.35
N VAL A 46 -1.03 -1.56 -11.39
CA VAL A 46 -0.94 -1.02 -12.75
C VAL A 46 -1.66 0.32 -12.84
N SER A 47 -0.94 1.36 -13.25
CA SER A 47 -1.49 2.70 -13.43
C SER A 47 -2.67 2.69 -14.41
N CYS A 48 -3.64 3.56 -14.17
CA CYS A 48 -4.80 3.70 -15.04
C CYS A 48 -4.38 4.44 -16.32
N GLU A 49 -4.28 3.70 -17.42
CA GLU A 49 -3.95 4.20 -18.75
C GLU A 49 -4.75 5.44 -19.17
N ARG A 50 -6.03 5.54 -18.78
CA ARG A 50 -6.90 6.66 -19.17
C ARG A 50 -6.51 7.99 -18.52
N CYS A 51 -5.91 7.96 -17.33
CA CYS A 51 -5.49 9.16 -16.61
C CYS A 51 -3.99 9.20 -16.31
N GLY A 52 -3.22 8.23 -16.83
CA GLY A 52 -1.78 8.12 -16.61
C GLY A 52 -1.38 7.98 -15.15
N GLY A 53 -2.22 7.40 -14.29
CA GLY A 53 -1.93 7.29 -12.85
C GLY A 53 -2.44 8.43 -11.97
N ASN A 54 -2.90 9.54 -12.56
CA ASN A 54 -3.26 10.74 -11.79
C ASN A 54 -4.61 10.68 -11.07
N GLY A 55 -5.43 9.66 -11.36
CA GLY A 55 -6.77 9.54 -10.80
C GLY A 55 -7.80 10.51 -11.38
N GLY A 56 -7.37 11.53 -12.12
CA GLY A 56 -8.25 12.54 -12.73
C GLY A 56 -7.45 13.61 -13.47
N THR A 57 -8.12 14.67 -13.88
CA THR A 57 -7.50 15.85 -14.51
C THR A 57 -7.80 17.10 -13.69
N LYS A 58 -6.95 18.13 -13.73
CA LYS A 58 -7.20 19.40 -13.03
C LYS A 58 -8.57 19.98 -13.40
N CYS A 59 -9.33 20.37 -12.39
CA CYS A 59 -10.62 21.03 -12.60
C CYS A 59 -10.39 22.47 -13.05
N VAL A 60 -10.79 22.79 -14.28
CA VAL A 60 -10.60 24.12 -14.90
C VAL A 60 -11.48 25.22 -14.29
N PHE A 61 -12.51 24.84 -13.52
CA PHE A 61 -13.49 25.76 -12.95
C PHE A 61 -13.11 26.27 -11.55
N CYS A 62 -11.98 25.85 -11.01
CA CYS A 62 -11.54 26.21 -9.67
C CYS A 62 -10.02 26.24 -9.57
N ASN A 63 -9.53 26.93 -8.54
CA ASN A 63 -8.16 26.76 -8.07
C ASN A 63 -8.20 25.84 -6.86
N ASP A 64 -7.66 24.63 -7.05
CA ASP A 64 -7.46 23.62 -6.00
C ASP A 64 -8.73 23.34 -5.18
N GLY A 65 -9.85 23.16 -5.91
CA GLY A 65 -11.14 22.82 -5.32
C GLY A 65 -11.96 24.03 -4.88
N LYS A 66 -11.42 25.24 -4.95
CA LYS A 66 -12.09 26.46 -4.50
C LYS A 66 -12.38 27.42 -5.66
N MET A 67 -13.55 28.04 -5.64
CA MET A 67 -13.97 29.09 -6.58
C MET A 67 -14.31 30.38 -5.83
N LYS A 68 -13.92 31.53 -6.41
CA LYS A 68 -14.32 32.84 -5.87
C LYS A 68 -15.76 33.14 -6.27
N GLN A 69 -16.59 33.49 -5.31
CA GLN A 69 -17.91 34.09 -5.49
C GLN A 69 -17.94 35.43 -4.76
N GLU A 70 -18.96 36.23 -5.04
CA GLU A 70 -19.13 37.58 -4.46
C GLU A 70 -19.12 37.57 -2.93
N MET A 71 -19.56 36.46 -2.32
CA MET A 71 -19.61 36.26 -0.86
C MET A 71 -18.35 35.57 -0.28
N GLY A 72 -17.30 35.36 -1.08
CA GLY A 72 -16.04 34.76 -0.63
C GLY A 72 -15.61 33.51 -1.39
N LEU A 73 -14.76 32.69 -0.77
CA LEU A 73 -14.19 31.49 -1.36
C LEU A 73 -15.02 30.26 -0.98
N VAL A 74 -15.64 29.60 -1.97
CA VAL A 74 -16.50 28.43 -1.74
C VAL A 74 -15.98 27.19 -2.46
N ASP A 75 -16.46 26.01 -2.04
CA ASP A 75 -16.14 24.76 -2.73
C ASP A 75 -16.66 24.76 -4.16
N CYS A 76 -15.82 24.24 -5.05
CA CYS A 76 -16.16 24.12 -6.45
C CYS A 76 -17.29 23.10 -6.60
N LYS A 77 -18.43 23.54 -7.11
CA LYS A 77 -19.61 22.69 -7.35
C LYS A 77 -19.33 21.54 -8.33
N VAL A 78 -18.36 21.69 -9.24
CA VAL A 78 -18.04 20.69 -10.27
C VAL A 78 -17.20 19.54 -9.69
N CYS A 79 -16.05 19.85 -9.09
CA CYS A 79 -15.17 18.83 -8.50
C CYS A 79 -15.48 18.55 -7.02
N LYS A 80 -16.48 19.22 -6.44
CA LYS A 80 -16.88 19.12 -5.03
C LYS A 80 -15.72 19.35 -4.05
N GLY A 81 -14.83 20.29 -4.37
CA GLY A 81 -13.68 20.61 -3.53
C GLY A 81 -12.43 19.75 -3.75
N SER A 82 -12.46 18.73 -4.61
CA SER A 82 -11.29 17.86 -4.83
C SER A 82 -10.18 18.49 -5.67
N GLY A 83 -10.48 19.57 -6.41
CA GLY A 83 -9.58 20.18 -7.38
C GLY A 83 -9.35 19.37 -8.67
N LEU A 84 -9.93 18.18 -8.76
CA LEU A 84 -9.76 17.25 -9.88
C LEU A 84 -11.11 16.75 -10.41
N ILE A 85 -11.23 16.67 -11.73
CA ILE A 85 -12.29 15.88 -12.36
C ILE A 85 -11.85 14.42 -12.33
N LEU A 86 -12.52 13.63 -11.51
CA LEU A 86 -12.15 12.23 -11.28
C LEU A 86 -12.27 11.40 -12.56
N CYS A 87 -11.27 10.56 -12.82
CA CYS A 87 -11.28 9.64 -13.94
C CYS A 87 -12.34 8.56 -13.69
N LYS A 88 -13.32 8.48 -14.58
CA LYS A 88 -14.41 7.50 -14.49
C LYS A 88 -13.93 6.04 -14.57
N LYS A 89 -12.82 5.76 -15.29
CA LYS A 89 -12.30 4.38 -15.48
C LYS A 89 -11.76 3.79 -14.17
N CYS A 90 -11.07 4.59 -13.35
CA CYS A 90 -10.47 4.14 -12.09
C CYS A 90 -11.14 4.73 -10.84
N ALA A 91 -12.25 5.45 -11.01
CA ALA A 91 -13.00 6.13 -9.95
C ALA A 91 -12.13 7.00 -9.03
N GLY A 92 -11.16 7.72 -9.59
CA GLY A 92 -10.27 8.58 -8.80
C GLY A 92 -9.01 7.92 -8.26
N SER A 93 -8.90 6.59 -8.29
CA SER A 93 -7.78 5.89 -7.64
C SER A 93 -6.44 6.03 -8.35
N GLY A 94 -6.44 6.31 -9.65
CA GLY A 94 -5.22 6.31 -10.46
C GLY A 94 -4.75 4.91 -10.90
N TYR A 95 -5.39 3.83 -10.44
CA TYR A 95 -4.97 2.46 -10.78
C TYR A 95 -6.07 1.69 -11.51
N SER A 96 -5.69 0.82 -12.45
CA SER A 96 -6.61 0.02 -13.25
C SER A 96 -6.96 -1.33 -12.63
N ARG A 97 -6.03 -1.90 -11.86
CA ARG A 97 -6.22 -3.11 -11.06
C ARG A 97 -5.60 -2.88 -9.68
N ARG A 98 -6.34 -3.29 -8.65
CA ARG A 98 -5.77 -3.46 -7.32
C ARG A 98 -5.12 -4.85 -7.26
N LEU A 99 -4.07 -4.96 -6.44
CA LEU A 99 -3.40 -6.22 -6.11
C LEU A 99 -4.39 -7.31 -5.72
#